data_AF-S5N6K2-F1
#
_entry.id   AF-S5N6K2-F1
#
_cell.length_a   1.000
_cell.length_b   1.000
_cell.length_c   1.000
_cell.angle_alpha   90.00
_cell.angle_beta   90.00
_cell.angle_gamma   90.00
#
_symmetry.space_group_name_H-M   'P 1'
#
loop_
_entity.id
_entity.type
_entity.pdbx_description
1 polymer ?
#
loop_
_entity_poly.entity_id
_entity_poly.type
_entity_poly.pdbx_seq_one_letter_code
_entity_poly.pdbx_strand_id
1 'polypeptide(L)'
;GLNNKESKTISTLALDIVLDSISIVDTITNFLIKTGVIFMPFFEGINYYSYLVFSYIGTIVSLEDNFFATLNSTIFSGGSFCYIAKNIKCNINLSTYFRTQSEDFAQFERTLLIVGVSASLIYTEGCSAPMFLESQLHVALVEILVKEKGILNYSTVQNWYR
;
A
#
# COMPACT_ATOMS: atom_id res chain seq x y z
N GLY A 1 25.86 -22.69 -0.50
CA GLY A 1 25.24 -23.09 0.77
C GLY A 1 25.77 -22.19 1.85
N LEU A 2 25.01 -21.16 2.21
CA LEU A 2 25.39 -20.22 3.25
C LEU A 2 25.13 -20.83 4.64
N ASN A 3 26.02 -20.49 5.55
CA ASN A 3 26.37 -21.26 6.75
C ASN A 3 25.33 -21.07 7.88
N ASN A 4 24.92 -22.17 8.52
CA ASN A 4 23.82 -22.29 9.52
C ASN A 4 23.96 -21.46 10.82
N LYS A 5 24.95 -20.59 10.94
CA LYS A 5 25.13 -19.71 12.12
C LYS A 5 24.62 -18.29 11.90
N GLU A 6 24.58 -17.78 10.67
CA GLU A 6 24.05 -16.44 10.39
C GLU A 6 22.52 -16.41 10.35
N SER A 7 21.86 -17.53 10.01
CA SER A 7 20.39 -17.59 10.05
C SER A 7 19.82 -17.55 11.48
N LYS A 8 20.60 -17.97 12.49
CA LYS A 8 20.14 -17.97 13.89
C LYS A 8 20.08 -16.58 14.53
N THR A 9 20.91 -15.65 14.09
CA THR A 9 20.90 -14.26 14.59
C THR A 9 19.84 -13.42 13.88
N ILE A 10 19.58 -13.72 12.60
CA ILE A 10 18.51 -13.07 11.82
C ILE A 10 17.13 -13.60 12.25
N SER A 11 17.04 -14.88 12.63
CA SER A 11 15.78 -15.46 13.13
C SER A 11 15.38 -14.94 14.51
N THR A 12 16.30 -14.42 15.33
CA THR A 12 15.94 -13.86 16.65
C THR A 12 15.51 -12.40 16.61
N LEU A 13 15.75 -11.67 15.51
CA LEU A 13 15.28 -10.28 15.36
C LEU A 13 13.98 -10.18 14.53
N ALA A 14 13.67 -11.21 13.74
CA ALA A 14 12.46 -11.28 12.91
C ALA A 14 11.29 -12.03 13.59
N LEU A 15 11.44 -12.45 14.85
CA LEU A 15 10.55 -13.43 15.50
C LEU A 15 9.99 -12.96 16.86
N ASP A 16 9.70 -11.67 17.00
CA ASP A 16 8.91 -11.11 18.11
C ASP A 16 7.66 -10.32 17.63
N ILE A 17 7.24 -10.50 16.37
CA ILE A 17 6.04 -9.81 15.81
C ILE A 17 4.93 -10.83 15.52
N VAL A 18 4.59 -11.69 16.48
CA VAL A 18 3.32 -12.47 16.47
C VAL A 18 2.70 -12.56 17.88
N LEU A 19 3.13 -11.73 18.82
CA LEU A 19 2.50 -11.54 20.13
C LEU A 19 2.19 -10.03 20.24
N ASP A 20 0.91 -9.67 20.32
CA ASP A 20 0.35 -8.30 20.40
C ASP A 20 0.19 -7.49 19.09
N SER A 21 -0.48 -8.05 18.09
CA SER A 21 -0.66 -7.42 16.76
C SER A 21 -1.46 -6.10 16.74
N ILE A 22 -2.35 -5.84 17.70
CA ILE A 22 -3.15 -4.60 17.73
C ILE A 22 -2.31 -3.43 18.27
N SER A 23 -1.54 -3.64 19.33
CA SER A 23 -0.80 -2.56 20.00
C SER A 23 0.36 -2.03 19.15
N ILE A 24 1.01 -2.89 18.38
CA ILE A 24 2.15 -2.53 17.52
C ILE A 24 1.68 -1.74 16.30
N VAL A 25 0.60 -2.18 15.64
CA VAL A 25 0.01 -1.48 14.49
C VAL A 25 -0.49 -0.11 14.91
N ASP A 26 -1.18 -0.01 16.05
CA ASP A 26 -1.64 1.27 16.56
C ASP A 26 -0.47 2.18 16.96
N THR A 27 0.60 1.63 17.55
CA THR A 27 1.77 2.42 17.95
C THR A 27 2.51 2.99 16.72
N ILE A 28 2.72 2.18 15.68
CA ILE A 28 3.35 2.62 14.43
C ILE A 28 2.46 3.62 13.71
N THR A 29 1.16 3.36 13.61
CA THR A 29 0.20 4.27 12.97
C THR A 29 0.16 5.62 13.66
N ASN A 30 0.07 5.64 15.00
CA ASN A 30 0.13 6.87 15.79
C ASN A 30 1.47 7.60 15.63
N PHE A 31 2.58 6.88 15.54
CA PHE A 31 3.90 7.47 15.28
C PHE A 31 3.97 8.11 13.89
N LEU A 32 3.50 7.42 12.85
CA LEU A 32 3.44 7.94 11.49
C LEU A 32 2.60 9.22 11.43
N ILE A 33 1.40 9.22 12.02
CA ILE A 33 0.52 10.39 12.05
C ILE A 33 1.21 11.58 12.75
N LYS A 34 1.86 11.34 13.90
CA LYS A 34 2.62 12.38 14.63
C LYS A 34 3.79 12.96 13.82
N THR A 35 4.38 12.17 12.93
CA THR A 35 5.47 12.62 12.04
C THR A 35 4.97 13.24 10.74
N GLY A 36 3.64 13.32 10.54
CA GLY A 36 3.01 13.89 9.34
C GLY A 36 2.91 12.92 8.17
N VAL A 37 2.95 11.61 8.44
CA VAL A 37 2.72 10.54 7.49
C VAL A 37 1.38 9.87 7.81
N ILE A 38 0.50 9.80 6.83
CA ILE A 38 -0.76 9.05 6.91
C ILE A 38 -0.57 7.81 6.04
N PHE A 39 -0.80 6.64 6.62
CA PHE A 39 -0.74 5.36 5.90
C PHE A 39 -1.77 4.40 6.49
N MET A 40 -2.75 4.00 5.68
CA MET A 40 -3.91 3.21 6.12
C MET A 40 -4.64 2.56 4.94
N PRO A 41 -5.58 1.64 5.20
CA PRO A 41 -6.50 1.14 4.17
C PRO A 41 -7.26 2.28 3.47
N PHE A 42 -7.55 2.11 2.18
CA PHE A 42 -8.16 3.18 1.37
C PHE A 42 -9.48 3.70 1.94
N PHE A 43 -10.36 2.80 2.39
CA PHE A 43 -11.67 3.16 2.94
C PHE A 43 -11.57 3.89 4.28
N GLU A 44 -10.56 3.58 5.11
CA GLU A 44 -10.28 4.37 6.30
C GLU A 44 -9.81 5.78 5.92
N GLY A 45 -9.01 5.91 4.86
CA GLY A 45 -8.65 7.20 4.28
C GLY A 45 -9.87 8.03 3.87
N ILE A 46 -10.87 7.40 3.24
CA ILE A 46 -12.15 8.07 2.90
C ILE A 46 -12.88 8.50 4.18
N ASN A 47 -12.95 7.65 5.20
CA ASN A 47 -13.71 7.93 6.42
C ASN A 47 -13.08 9.05 7.27
N TYR A 48 -11.76 9.00 7.48
CA TYR A 48 -11.05 9.93 8.37
C TYR A 48 -10.52 11.17 7.65
N TYR A 49 -10.18 11.06 6.36
CA TYR A 49 -9.54 12.11 5.56
C TYR A 49 -10.26 12.35 4.23
N SER A 50 -11.59 12.29 4.23
CA SER A 50 -12.46 12.44 3.04
C SER A 50 -12.06 13.61 2.14
N TYR A 51 -11.92 14.82 2.69
CA TYR A 51 -11.56 16.01 1.91
C TYR A 51 -10.23 15.84 1.19
N LEU A 52 -9.25 15.22 1.85
CA LEU A 52 -7.94 14.98 1.26
C LEU A 52 -8.03 13.94 0.15
N VAL A 53 -8.68 12.80 0.37
CA VAL A 53 -8.85 11.75 -0.65
C VAL A 53 -9.60 12.29 -1.86
N PHE A 54 -10.76 12.93 -1.66
CA PHE A 54 -11.58 13.48 -2.74
C PHE A 54 -10.92 14.63 -3.51
N SER A 55 -9.90 15.28 -2.95
CA SER A 55 -9.12 16.29 -3.67
C SER A 55 -8.16 15.70 -4.72
N TYR A 56 -7.86 14.39 -4.65
CA TYR A 56 -6.84 13.76 -5.51
C TYR A 56 -7.32 12.52 -6.25
N ILE A 57 -8.29 11.77 -5.71
CA ILE A 57 -8.80 10.57 -6.38
C ILE A 57 -9.36 10.92 -7.77
N GLY A 58 -8.99 10.15 -8.78
CA GLY A 58 -9.45 10.33 -10.15
C GLY A 58 -8.84 11.54 -10.88
N THR A 59 -7.87 12.23 -10.28
CA THR A 59 -7.18 13.36 -10.94
C THR A 59 -6.14 12.91 -11.94
N ILE A 60 -5.60 11.69 -11.79
CA ILE A 60 -4.63 11.09 -12.72
C ILE A 60 -5.31 10.03 -13.57
N VAL A 61 -6.03 9.10 -12.93
CA VAL A 61 -6.78 8.04 -13.64
C VAL A 61 -8.27 8.34 -13.54
N SER A 62 -8.79 9.00 -14.59
CA SER A 62 -10.20 9.38 -14.66
C SER A 62 -11.13 8.15 -14.75
N LEU A 63 -12.40 8.35 -14.41
CA LEU A 63 -13.43 7.32 -14.52
C LEU A 63 -13.60 6.78 -15.95
N GLU A 64 -13.34 7.62 -16.95
CA GLU A 64 -13.53 7.33 -18.37
C GLU A 64 -12.24 6.87 -19.07
N ASP A 65 -11.15 6.69 -18.32
CA ASP A 65 -9.83 6.41 -18.88
C ASP A 65 -9.81 5.13 -19.74
N ASN A 66 -10.38 4.04 -19.22
CA ASN A 66 -10.57 2.80 -19.97
C ASN A 66 -11.60 1.89 -19.27
N PHE A 67 -12.00 0.81 -19.93
CA PHE A 67 -12.98 -0.16 -19.40
C PHE A 67 -12.64 -0.65 -17.98
N PHE A 68 -11.37 -1.02 -17.74
CA PHE A 68 -10.94 -1.52 -16.43
C PHE A 68 -10.88 -0.41 -15.39
N ALA A 69 -10.57 0.83 -15.78
CA ALA A 69 -10.61 1.97 -14.89
C ALA A 69 -12.03 2.32 -14.45
N THR A 70 -13.00 2.33 -15.38
CA THR A 70 -14.42 2.52 -15.06
C THR A 70 -14.92 1.41 -14.12
N LEU A 71 -14.59 0.16 -14.45
CA LEU A 71 -14.98 -1.00 -13.65
C LEU A 71 -14.39 -0.89 -12.24
N ASN A 72 -13.06 -0.77 -12.10
CA ASN A 72 -12.39 -0.62 -10.82
C ASN A 72 -12.97 0.54 -10.01
N SER A 73 -13.16 1.71 -10.62
CA SER A 73 -13.70 2.89 -9.91
C SER A 73 -15.12 2.67 -9.36
N THR A 74 -15.87 1.73 -9.92
CA THR A 74 -17.24 1.41 -9.49
C THR A 74 -17.28 0.35 -8.38
N ILE A 75 -16.38 -0.64 -8.41
CA ILE A 75 -16.49 -1.85 -7.57
C ILE A 75 -15.26 -2.17 -6.71
N PHE A 76 -14.23 -1.30 -6.67
CA PHE A 76 -13.06 -1.55 -5.83
C PHE A 76 -13.46 -1.72 -4.36
N SER A 77 -12.81 -2.66 -3.70
CA SER A 77 -13.10 -3.05 -2.31
C SER A 77 -11.86 -3.08 -1.42
N GLY A 78 -10.68 -2.85 -2.00
CA GLY A 78 -9.42 -2.80 -1.29
C GLY A 78 -8.48 -1.70 -1.77
N GLY A 79 -7.24 -1.78 -1.30
CA GLY A 79 -6.18 -0.84 -1.64
C GLY A 79 -5.75 0.03 -0.46
N SER A 80 -4.92 1.02 -0.74
CA SER A 80 -4.20 1.78 0.28
C SER A 80 -4.15 3.28 0.04
N PHE A 81 -4.18 4.03 1.13
CA PHE A 81 -4.03 5.47 1.10
C PHE A 81 -2.76 5.88 1.83
N CYS A 82 -1.91 6.66 1.17
CA CYS A 82 -0.74 7.27 1.78
C CYS A 82 -0.64 8.75 1.46
N TYR A 83 -0.40 9.55 2.49
CA TYR A 83 -0.07 10.96 2.36
C TYR A 83 1.14 11.28 3.24
N ILE A 84 2.10 12.03 2.70
CA ILE A 84 3.22 12.57 3.48
C ILE A 84 3.27 14.09 3.35
N ALA A 85 3.25 14.78 4.48
CA ALA A 85 3.28 16.24 4.52
C ALA A 85 4.63 16.81 4.03
N LYS A 86 4.62 18.11 3.72
CA LYS A 86 5.80 18.81 3.18
C LYS A 86 7.01 18.69 4.10
N ASN A 87 8.20 18.64 3.51
CA ASN A 87 9.51 18.60 4.20
C ASN A 87 9.75 17.39 5.11
N ILE A 88 8.90 16.35 5.06
CA ILE A 88 9.06 15.14 5.88
C ILE A 88 9.75 14.05 5.07
N LYS A 89 10.73 13.38 5.69
CA LYS A 89 11.38 12.20 5.12
C LYS A 89 10.96 10.97 5.92
N CYS A 90 10.22 10.07 5.29
CA CYS A 90 9.89 8.78 5.87
C CYS A 90 11.08 7.84 5.67
N ASN A 91 11.73 7.44 6.77
CA ASN A 91 12.86 6.51 6.75
C ASN A 91 12.40 5.03 6.88
N ILE A 92 11.10 4.81 6.97
CA ILE A 92 10.49 3.48 7.08
C ILE A 92 9.97 3.12 5.69
N ASN A 93 10.26 1.90 5.23
CA ASN A 93 9.63 1.36 4.03
C ASN A 93 8.18 1.02 4.37
N LEU A 94 7.23 1.75 3.80
CA LEU A 94 5.81 1.45 3.97
C LEU A 94 5.45 0.33 3.01
N SER A 95 5.02 -0.80 3.55
CA SER A 95 4.61 -1.95 2.75
C SER A 95 3.14 -2.28 2.94
N THR A 96 2.45 -2.49 1.83
CA THR A 96 1.16 -3.16 1.79
C THR A 96 1.39 -4.59 1.33
N TYR A 97 0.94 -5.54 2.15
CA TYR A 97 0.96 -6.94 1.78
C TYR A 97 -0.48 -7.43 1.72
N PHE A 98 -1.03 -7.46 0.52
CA PHE A 98 -2.35 -8.04 0.29
C PHE A 98 -2.18 -9.56 0.21
N ARG A 99 -2.50 -10.24 1.32
CA ARG A 99 -2.59 -11.70 1.34
C ARG A 99 -4.03 -12.09 1.04
N THR A 100 -4.34 -12.32 -0.22
CA THR A 100 -5.64 -12.82 -0.66
C THR A 100 -5.90 -14.18 -0.02
N GLN A 101 -6.88 -14.26 0.88
CA GLN A 101 -7.33 -15.50 1.54
C GLN A 101 -8.62 -16.06 0.93
N SER A 102 -9.27 -15.30 0.06
CA SER A 102 -10.52 -15.66 -0.58
C SER A 102 -10.28 -16.27 -1.96
N GLU A 103 -11.12 -17.24 -2.33
CA GLU A 103 -11.24 -17.79 -3.69
C GLU A 103 -11.92 -16.77 -4.63
N ASP A 104 -11.65 -15.48 -4.45
CA ASP A 104 -12.31 -14.43 -5.22
C ASP A 104 -11.76 -14.44 -6.65
N PHE A 105 -12.66 -14.67 -7.60
CA PHE A 105 -12.34 -14.71 -9.03
C PHE A 105 -11.83 -13.36 -9.57
N ALA A 106 -12.16 -12.24 -8.91
CA ALA A 106 -11.71 -10.92 -9.32
C ALA A 106 -11.38 -10.00 -8.13
N GLN A 107 -10.21 -9.36 -8.17
CA GLN A 107 -9.71 -8.43 -7.14
C GLN A 107 -9.55 -7.02 -7.70
N PHE A 108 -10.17 -6.05 -7.04
CA PHE A 108 -10.18 -4.65 -7.44
C PHE A 108 -9.65 -3.76 -6.33
N GLU A 109 -8.50 -3.13 -6.56
CA GLU A 109 -7.80 -2.33 -5.56
C GLU A 109 -7.48 -0.93 -6.09
N ARG A 110 -7.48 0.04 -5.17
CA ARG A 110 -7.00 1.40 -5.46
C ARG A 110 -5.93 1.83 -4.48
N THR A 111 -4.78 2.23 -5.01
CA THR A 111 -3.71 2.84 -4.23
C THR A 111 -3.59 4.31 -4.58
N LEU A 112 -3.66 5.19 -3.57
CA LEU A 112 -3.47 6.64 -3.73
C LEU A 112 -2.30 7.10 -2.87
N LEU A 113 -1.23 7.57 -3.51
CA LEU A 113 -0.02 8.05 -2.86
C LEU A 113 0.18 9.55 -3.15
N ILE A 114 0.28 10.37 -2.09
CA ILE A 114 0.48 11.82 -2.21
C ILE A 114 1.74 12.21 -1.44
N VAL A 115 2.77 12.63 -2.17
CA VAL A 115 4.06 13.07 -1.63
C VAL A 115 4.14 14.59 -1.62
N GLY A 116 4.20 15.17 -0.42
CA GLY A 116 4.31 16.60 -0.20
C GLY A 116 5.57 17.23 -0.78
N VAL A 117 5.59 18.57 -0.82
CA VAL A 117 6.74 19.34 -1.32
C VAL A 117 7.98 19.00 -0.51
N SER A 118 9.09 18.68 -1.18
CA SER A 118 10.36 18.28 -0.54
C SER A 118 10.24 17.12 0.46
N ALA A 119 9.23 16.26 0.29
CA ALA A 119 9.05 15.07 1.10
C ALA A 119 9.68 13.82 0.46
N SER A 120 9.98 12.79 1.26
CA SER A 120 10.56 11.53 0.76
C SER A 120 9.81 10.33 1.29
N LEU A 121 9.43 9.41 0.40
CA LEU A 121 8.70 8.19 0.73
C LEU A 121 9.30 6.96 0.04
N ILE A 122 9.34 5.84 0.75
CA ILE A 122 9.60 4.51 0.18
C ILE A 122 8.34 3.68 0.39
N TYR A 123 7.77 3.19 -0.70
CA TYR A 123 6.53 2.42 -0.70
C TYR A 123 6.71 1.13 -1.50
N THR A 124 6.33 0.00 -0.91
CA THR A 124 6.39 -1.32 -1.54
C THR A 124 5.03 -1.99 -1.52
N GLU A 125 4.51 -2.34 -2.70
CA GLU A 125 3.29 -3.12 -2.85
C GLU A 125 3.63 -4.57 -3.17
N GLY A 126 3.07 -5.51 -2.41
CA GLY A 126 3.23 -6.93 -2.64
C GLY A 126 1.89 -7.61 -2.89
N CYS A 127 1.83 -8.39 -3.98
CA CYS A 127 0.73 -9.34 -4.22
C CYS A 127 1.32 -10.73 -4.51
N SER A 128 0.86 -11.73 -3.77
CA SER A 128 1.19 -13.13 -4.04
C SER A 128 -0.10 -13.92 -4.16
N ALA A 129 -0.35 -14.51 -5.33
CA ALA A 129 -1.50 -15.38 -5.53
C ALA A 129 -1.19 -16.81 -5.02
N PRO A 130 -2.13 -17.49 -4.34
CA PRO A 130 -2.13 -18.95 -4.26
C PRO A 130 -2.20 -19.57 -5.66
N MET A 131 -1.69 -20.79 -5.84
CA MET A 131 -1.95 -21.56 -7.06
C MET A 131 -3.42 -22.01 -7.06
N PHE A 132 -4.23 -21.42 -7.93
CA PHE A 132 -5.62 -21.82 -8.16
C PHE A 132 -5.77 -22.55 -9.49
N LEU A 133 -6.84 -23.33 -9.63
CA LEU A 133 -7.15 -24.09 -10.85
C LEU A 133 -7.82 -23.23 -11.93
N GLU A 134 -8.38 -22.08 -11.57
CA GLU A 134 -9.10 -21.18 -12.49
C GLU A 134 -8.36 -19.84 -12.66
N SER A 135 -8.56 -19.20 -13.82
CA SER A 135 -7.99 -17.88 -14.11
C SER A 135 -8.61 -16.80 -13.24
N GLN A 136 -7.80 -15.97 -12.59
CA GLN A 136 -8.26 -14.84 -11.79
C GLN A 136 -8.01 -13.51 -12.50
N LEU A 137 -8.89 -12.54 -12.26
CA LEU A 137 -8.76 -11.17 -12.78
C LEU A 137 -8.29 -10.22 -11.66
N HIS A 138 -7.15 -9.58 -11.83
CA HIS A 138 -6.69 -8.53 -10.92
C HIS A 138 -6.63 -7.19 -11.64
N VAL A 139 -7.38 -6.21 -11.13
CA VAL A 139 -7.42 -4.85 -11.66
C VAL A 139 -7.11 -3.89 -10.54
N ALA A 140 -5.83 -3.51 -10.44
CA ALA A 140 -5.37 -2.47 -9.54
C ALA A 140 -5.21 -1.13 -10.28
N LEU A 141 -5.65 -0.05 -9.64
CA LEU A 141 -5.35 1.32 -10.07
C LEU A 141 -4.47 2.00 -9.04
N VAL A 142 -3.39 2.62 -9.50
CA VAL A 142 -2.42 3.30 -8.65
C VAL A 142 -2.30 4.75 -9.12
N GLU A 143 -2.69 5.69 -8.25
CA GLU A 143 -2.56 7.12 -8.48
C GLU A 143 -1.45 7.66 -7.58
N ILE A 144 -0.41 8.24 -8.21
CA ILE A 144 0.77 8.75 -7.51
C ILE A 144 0.96 10.22 -7.85
N LEU A 145 0.96 11.07 -6.82
CA LEU A 145 1.21 12.49 -6.95
C LEU A 145 2.44 12.88 -6.15
N VAL A 146 3.52 13.24 -6.84
CA VAL A 146 4.75 13.75 -6.21
C VAL A 146 4.85 15.25 -6.43
N LYS A 147 4.77 16.04 -5.35
CA LYS A 147 4.87 17.50 -5.42
C LYS A 147 6.32 17.96 -5.59
N GLU A 148 6.52 19.25 -5.80
CA GLU A 148 7.83 19.87 -6.07
C GLU A 148 8.92 19.35 -5.13
N LYS A 149 10.06 18.88 -5.70
CA LYS A 149 11.21 18.31 -4.97
C LYS A 149 10.89 17.10 -4.09
N GLY A 150 9.69 16.52 -4.20
CA GLY A 150 9.33 15.26 -3.56
C GLY A 150 10.09 14.09 -4.20
N ILE A 151 10.36 13.06 -3.42
CA ILE A 151 11.04 11.83 -3.84
C ILE A 151 10.17 10.64 -3.43
N LEU A 152 9.87 9.77 -4.39
CA LEU A 152 9.16 8.52 -4.13
C LEU A 152 9.96 7.35 -4.72
N ASN A 153 10.26 6.38 -3.88
CA ASN A 153 10.69 5.06 -4.32
C ASN A 153 9.49 4.12 -4.24
N TYR A 154 8.84 3.88 -5.38
CA TYR A 154 7.72 2.96 -5.49
C TYR A 154 8.21 1.63 -6.07
N SER A 155 7.88 0.52 -5.41
CA SER A 155 8.26 -0.84 -5.83
C SER A 155 7.05 -1.75 -5.78
N THR A 156 6.90 -2.60 -6.79
CA THR A 156 5.85 -3.62 -6.86
C THR A 156 6.47 -5.00 -6.99
N VAL A 157 6.07 -5.93 -6.13
CA VAL A 157 6.44 -7.34 -6.21
C VAL A 157 5.18 -8.14 -6.46
N GLN A 158 5.05 -8.68 -7.66
CA GLN A 158 3.89 -9.46 -8.08
C GLN A 158 4.32 -10.86 -8.46
N ASN A 159 3.76 -11.87 -7.78
CA ASN A 159 3.96 -13.28 -8.11
C ASN A 159 2.62 -13.91 -8.45
N TRP A 160 2.37 -14.05 -9.76
CA TRP A 160 1.14 -14.64 -10.31
C TRP A 160 1.42 -16.04 -10.82
N TYR A 161 0.53 -16.96 -10.49
CA TYR A 161 0.53 -18.32 -11.04
C TYR A 161 -0.49 -18.38 -12.18
N ARG A 162 -0.19 -19.22 -13.18
CA ARG A 162 -1.04 -19.45 -14.34
C ARG A 162 -1.86 -20.71 -14.17
#